data_AF-A0A7C6ZMI4-F1
#
_entry.id   AF-A0A7C6ZMI4-F1
#
_cell.length_a   1.000
_cell.length_b   1.000
_cell.length_c   1.000
_cell.angle_alpha   90.00
_cell.angle_beta   90.00
_cell.angle_gamma   90.00
#
_symmetry.space_group_name_H-M   'P 1'
#
loop_
_entity.id
_entity.type
_entity.pdbx_description
1 polymer ?
#
loop_
_entity_poly.entity_id
_entity_poly.type
_entity_poly.pdbx_seq_one_letter_code
_entity_poly.pdbx_strand_id
1 'polypeptide(L)'
;MFASIEELNVKIGAIPNNIFYDDTKDLYPNTPDHKYWVRVLPIVEKRDPQLARTLRFLRLLGATLMTTDSGRLKLNLNTIVWDPESGLFRSPESVEDFKQKWLEPYREAVKEVFREVERRL
;
A
#
# COMPACT_ATOMS: atom_id res chain seq x y z
N MET A 1 17.19 -18.77 2.31
CA MET A 1 16.91 -18.42 3.70
C MET A 1 16.19 -17.08 3.67
N PHE A 2 14.86 -17.10 3.77
CA PHE A 2 14.05 -15.88 3.68
C PHE A 2 13.98 -15.24 5.07
N ALA A 3 14.35 -13.97 5.17
CA ALA A 3 14.21 -13.20 6.39
C ALA A 3 12.73 -13.11 6.78
N SER A 4 12.41 -13.36 8.04
CA SER A 4 11.04 -13.28 8.54
C SER A 4 10.54 -11.83 8.50
N ILE A 5 9.22 -11.63 8.45
CA ILE A 5 8.60 -10.28 8.50
C ILE A 5 9.07 -9.50 9.73
N GLU A 6 9.44 -10.19 10.82
CA GLU A 6 9.99 -9.58 12.04
C GLU A 6 11.38 -8.97 11.82
N GLU A 7 12.21 -9.54 10.94
CA GLU A 7 13.54 -8.98 10.63
C GLU A 7 13.47 -7.72 9.74
N LEU A 8 12.39 -7.57 8.96
CA LEU A 8 12.17 -6.36 8.14
C LEU A 8 11.76 -5.14 8.98
N ASN A 9 11.16 -5.35 10.16
CA ASN A 9 10.77 -4.29 11.09
C ASN A 9 11.97 -3.57 11.74
N VAL A 10 13.18 -4.12 11.66
CA VAL A 10 14.37 -3.54 12.32
C VAL A 10 15.15 -2.60 11.38
N LYS A 11 15.00 -2.71 10.05
CA LYS A 11 15.82 -1.94 9.09
C LYS A 11 15.14 -0.71 8.50
N ILE A 12 13.81 -0.66 8.47
CA ILE A 12 13.05 0.57 8.25
C ILE A 12 12.88 1.17 9.64
N GLY A 13 13.45 2.34 9.89
CA GLY A 13 13.50 2.94 11.23
C GLY A 13 12.13 2.90 11.90
N ALA A 14 12.07 2.14 13.01
CA ALA A 14 11.02 2.13 14.01
C ALA A 14 9.64 2.65 13.55
N ILE A 15 8.89 1.83 12.83
CA ILE A 15 7.43 1.91 12.99
C ILE A 15 7.18 1.50 14.44
N PRO A 16 6.63 2.36 15.30
CA PRO A 16 6.50 2.04 16.71
C PRO A 16 5.65 0.78 16.87
N ASN A 17 6.20 -0.24 17.55
CA ASN A 17 5.50 -1.46 17.97
C ASN A 17 4.27 -1.17 18.87
N ASN A 18 3.94 0.10 19.13
CA ASN A 18 2.79 0.55 19.91
C ASN A 18 1.63 1.11 19.06
N ILE A 19 1.71 1.12 17.73
CA ILE A 19 0.50 1.29 16.93
C ILE A 19 -0.13 -0.10 16.84
N PHE A 20 -1.03 -0.40 17.78
CA PHE A 20 -2.02 -1.46 17.58
C PHE A 20 -2.84 -1.08 16.34
N TYR A 21 -2.32 -1.45 15.19
CA TYR A 21 -2.97 -1.25 13.91
C TYR A 21 -4.11 -2.25 13.85
N ASP A 22 -5.33 -1.76 14.01
CA ASP A 22 -6.51 -2.52 13.64
C ASP A 22 -6.46 -2.65 12.11
N ASP A 23 -5.82 -3.72 11.63
CA ASP A 23 -5.61 -4.00 10.21
C ASP A 23 -6.92 -4.21 9.45
N THR A 24 -8.05 -4.24 10.16
CA THR A 24 -9.39 -4.31 9.58
C THR A 24 -9.98 -2.94 9.25
N LYS A 25 -9.44 -1.83 9.81
CA LYS A 25 -10.00 -0.49 9.63
C LYS A 25 -9.22 0.33 8.61
N ASP A 26 -9.99 0.90 7.70
CA ASP A 26 -9.50 1.94 6.82
C ASP A 26 -9.30 3.24 7.62
N LEU A 27 -8.05 3.71 7.69
CA LEU A 27 -7.68 4.90 8.46
C LEU A 27 -7.97 6.23 7.75
N TYR A 28 -8.41 6.19 6.49
CA TYR A 28 -8.70 7.40 5.72
C TYR A 28 -10.10 7.35 5.09
N PRO A 29 -11.18 7.32 5.89
CA PRO A 29 -12.55 7.25 5.37
C PRO A 29 -13.00 8.51 4.63
N ASN A 30 -12.34 9.64 4.88
CA ASN A 30 -12.69 10.95 4.32
C ASN A 30 -11.98 11.26 3.00
N THR A 31 -11.13 10.36 2.49
CA THR A 31 -10.42 10.62 1.22
C THR A 31 -11.30 10.25 0.02
N PRO A 32 -11.23 11.00 -1.10
CA PRO A 32 -12.07 10.73 -2.29
C PRO A 32 -11.93 9.32 -2.87
N ASP A 33 -10.79 8.68 -2.63
CA ASP A 33 -10.44 7.34 -3.09
C ASP A 33 -10.83 6.22 -2.11
N HIS A 34 -11.35 6.55 -0.92
CA HIS A 34 -11.82 5.61 0.08
C HIS A 34 -12.76 4.54 -0.52
N LYS A 35 -13.70 4.99 -1.36
CA LYS A 35 -14.66 4.13 -2.08
C LYS A 35 -14.01 3.04 -2.94
N TYR A 36 -12.78 3.25 -3.43
CA TYR A 36 -12.05 2.25 -4.21
C TYR A 36 -11.33 1.27 -3.30
N TRP A 37 -10.71 1.76 -2.23
CA TRP A 37 -9.99 0.92 -1.29
C TRP A 37 -10.89 -0.07 -0.55
N VAL A 38 -12.10 0.34 -0.15
CA VAL A 38 -13.08 -0.57 0.48
C VAL A 38 -13.56 -1.68 -0.47
N ARG A 39 -13.35 -1.53 -1.79
CA ARG A 39 -13.62 -2.57 -2.79
C ARG A 39 -12.38 -3.43 -3.07
N VAL A 40 -11.20 -2.82 -3.12
CA VAL A 40 -9.92 -3.49 -3.39
C VAL A 40 -9.50 -4.37 -2.20
N LEU A 41 -9.39 -3.80 -1.00
CA LEU A 41 -8.75 -4.47 0.14
C LEU A 41 -9.42 -5.80 0.52
N PRO A 42 -10.75 -5.94 0.57
CA PRO A 42 -11.38 -7.23 0.88
C PRO A 42 -11.12 -8.32 -0.16
N ILE A 43 -10.93 -7.95 -1.44
CA ILE A 43 -10.60 -8.91 -2.50
C ILE A 43 -9.14 -9.35 -2.35
N VAL A 44 -8.24 -8.40 -2.09
CA VAL A 44 -6.82 -8.70 -1.87
C VAL A 44 -6.65 -9.58 -0.64
N GLU A 45 -7.29 -9.24 0.48
CA GLU A 45 -7.17 -9.97 1.73
C GLU A 45 -7.57 -11.44 1.62
N LYS A 46 -8.59 -11.76 0.81
CA LYS A 46 -9.01 -13.13 0.54
C LYS A 46 -8.02 -13.90 -0.34
N ARG A 47 -7.27 -13.21 -1.20
CA ARG A 47 -6.34 -13.83 -2.16
C ARG A 47 -4.93 -13.95 -1.61
N ASP A 48 -4.44 -12.86 -1.06
CA ASP A 48 -3.09 -12.69 -0.57
C ASP A 48 -3.10 -11.70 0.61
N PRO A 49 -3.17 -12.22 1.85
CA PRO A 49 -3.11 -11.41 3.05
C PRO A 49 -1.85 -10.55 3.16
N GLN A 50 -0.72 -11.01 2.59
CA GLN A 50 0.53 -10.25 2.61
C GLN A 50 0.46 -9.05 1.65
N LEU A 51 -0.13 -9.22 0.46
CA LEU A 51 -0.42 -8.10 -0.43
C LEU A 51 -1.40 -7.12 0.20
N ALA A 52 -2.43 -7.60 0.91
CA ALA A 52 -3.38 -6.73 1.60
C ALA A 52 -2.68 -5.85 2.65
N ARG A 53 -1.76 -6.43 3.43
CA ARG A 53 -0.91 -5.69 4.38
C ARG A 53 -0.03 -4.67 3.67
N THR A 54 0.62 -5.05 2.57
CA THR A 54 1.44 -4.13 1.77
C THR A 54 0.62 -2.94 1.26
N LEU A 55 -0.57 -3.19 0.71
CA LEU A 55 -1.46 -2.15 0.22
C LEU A 55 -1.99 -1.23 1.33
N ARG A 56 -2.34 -1.77 2.51
CA ARG A 56 -2.71 -0.97 3.69
C ARG A 56 -1.56 -0.08 4.14
N PHE A 57 -0.35 -0.64 4.18
CA PHE A 57 0.84 0.13 4.54
C PHE A 57 1.13 1.24 3.52
N LEU A 58 1.02 0.96 2.22
CA LEU A 58 1.16 1.99 1.18
C LEU A 58 0.13 3.11 1.35
N ARG A 59 -1.10 2.76 1.71
CA ARG A 59 -2.12 3.77 1.98
C ARG A 59 -1.78 4.65 3.18
N LEU A 60 -1.21 4.09 4.24
CA LEU A 60 -0.72 4.87 5.39
C LEU A 60 0.34 5.88 5.02
N LEU A 61 1.21 5.48 4.10
CA LEU A 61 2.23 6.35 3.54
C LEU A 61 1.66 7.39 2.56
N GLY A 62 0.35 7.39 2.35
CA GLY A 62 -0.36 8.36 1.52
C GLY A 62 -0.63 7.89 0.10
N ALA A 63 -0.35 6.63 -0.27
CA ALA A 63 -0.75 6.11 -1.58
C ALA A 63 -2.26 6.26 -1.79
N THR A 64 -2.65 6.63 -3.02
CA THR A 64 -4.05 6.83 -3.38
C THR A 64 -4.48 5.89 -4.51
N LEU A 65 -5.76 5.61 -4.60
CA LEU A 65 -6.36 4.94 -5.77
C LEU A 65 -7.06 5.97 -6.66
N MET A 66 -6.84 5.87 -7.96
CA MET A 66 -7.48 6.75 -8.94
C MET A 66 -8.04 5.94 -10.09
N THR A 67 -9.05 6.48 -10.76
CA THR A 67 -9.50 5.98 -12.07
C THR A 67 -8.88 6.81 -13.17
N THR A 68 -8.38 6.17 -14.22
CA THR A 68 -7.96 6.83 -15.45
C THR A 68 -9.18 7.32 -16.24
N ASP A 69 -8.95 8.16 -17.25
CA ASP A 69 -10.01 8.61 -18.18
C ASP A 69 -10.71 7.44 -18.89
N SER A 70 -9.99 6.33 -19.09
CA SER A 70 -10.53 5.07 -19.62
C SER A 70 -11.27 4.20 -18.61
N GLY A 71 -11.49 4.69 -17.38
CA GLY A 71 -12.19 3.99 -16.31
C GLY A 71 -11.38 2.91 -15.60
N ARG A 72 -10.06 2.83 -15.84
CA ARG A 72 -9.19 1.81 -15.21
C ARG A 72 -8.70 2.27 -13.85
N LEU A 73 -8.65 1.35 -12.89
CA LEU A 73 -8.12 1.62 -11.56
C LEU A 73 -6.58 1.65 -11.61
N LYS A 74 -5.98 2.61 -10.90
CA LYS A 74 -4.54 2.81 -10.81
C LYS A 74 -4.14 3.14 -9.38
N LEU A 75 -3.03 2.57 -8.94
CA LEU A 75 -2.36 2.93 -7.69
C LEU A 75 -1.44 4.12 -7.96
N ASN A 76 -1.70 5.23 -7.28
CA ASN A 76 -0.88 6.43 -7.32
C ASN A 76 0.05 6.46 -6.11
N LEU A 77 1.36 6.44 -6.39
CA LEU A 77 2.43 6.45 -5.39
C LEU A 77 3.18 7.79 -5.36
N ASN A 78 2.79 8.76 -6.20
CA ASN A 78 3.46 10.05 -6.27
C ASN A 78 3.25 10.88 -5.01
N THR A 79 2.25 10.52 -4.22
CA THR A 79 1.97 11.08 -2.90
C THR A 79 2.91 10.55 -1.81
N ILE A 80 3.61 9.43 -2.06
CA ILE A 80 4.70 8.96 -1.21
C ILE A 80 5.97 9.69 -1.63
N VAL A 81 6.28 10.73 -0.88
CA VAL A 81 7.46 11.57 -1.07
C VAL A 81 8.39 11.45 0.13
N TRP A 82 9.67 11.73 -0.11
CA TRP A 82 10.61 11.89 0.99
C TRP A 82 10.32 13.19 1.71
N ASP A 83 10.12 13.10 3.02
CA ASP A 83 10.01 14.22 3.92
C ASP A 83 11.07 14.05 5.02
N PRO A 84 12.11 14.91 5.08
CA PRO A 84 13.15 14.82 6.10
C PRO A 84 12.64 14.99 7.53
N GLU A 85 11.48 15.65 7.73
CA GLU A 85 10.91 15.88 9.06
C GLU A 85 10.12 14.66 9.56
N SER A 86 9.60 13.83 8.64
CA SER A 86 8.81 12.64 8.98
C SER A 86 9.61 11.51 9.63
N GLY A 87 10.91 11.42 9.36
CA GLY A 87 11.77 10.31 9.78
C GLY A 87 11.44 8.95 9.14
N LEU A 88 10.43 8.86 8.27
CA LEU A 88 9.96 7.60 7.65
C LEU A 88 10.96 7.02 6.64
N PHE A 89 11.58 7.90 5.86
CA PHE A 89 12.52 7.54 4.81
C PHE A 89 13.84 8.28 5.05
N ARG A 90 14.96 7.54 4.96
CA ARG A 90 16.30 8.10 5.22
C ARG A 90 16.76 9.04 4.10
N SER A 91 16.28 8.82 2.89
CA SER A 91 16.63 9.60 1.71
C SER A 91 15.56 9.47 0.62
N PRO A 92 15.57 10.33 -0.41
CA PRO A 92 14.75 10.16 -1.61
C PRO A 92 14.93 8.80 -2.28
N GLU A 93 16.15 8.29 -2.37
CA GLU A 93 16.46 6.98 -2.96
C GLU A 93 15.78 5.85 -2.18
N SER A 94 15.68 5.99 -0.86
CA SER A 94 14.99 5.01 -0.01
C SER A 94 13.49 4.91 -0.32
N VAL A 95 12.87 5.99 -0.80
CA VAL A 95 11.46 5.98 -1.24
C VAL A 95 11.30 5.17 -2.53
N GLU A 96 12.21 5.36 -3.49
CA GLU A 96 12.18 4.62 -4.75
C GLU A 96 12.53 3.14 -4.57
N ASP A 97 13.53 2.83 -3.75
CA ASP A 97 13.86 1.45 -3.35
C ASP A 97 12.66 0.78 -2.68
N PHE A 98 11.94 1.51 -1.82
CA PHE A 98 10.73 1.02 -1.18
C PHE A 98 9.64 0.71 -2.22
N LYS A 99 9.36 1.64 -3.15
CA LYS A 99 8.37 1.44 -4.22
C LYS A 99 8.72 0.22 -5.07
N GLN A 100 9.98 0.05 -5.46
CA GLN A 100 10.43 -1.10 -6.26
C GLN A 100 10.35 -2.41 -5.48
N LYS A 101 10.94 -2.47 -4.29
CA LYS A 101 11.04 -3.69 -3.50
C LYS A 101 9.68 -4.26 -3.09
N TRP A 102 8.73 -3.39 -2.75
CA TRP A 102 7.45 -3.82 -2.18
C TRP A 102 6.33 -3.99 -3.20
N LEU A 103 6.41 -3.38 -4.39
CA LEU A 103 5.35 -3.53 -5.39
C LEU A 103 5.73 -4.40 -6.57
N GLU A 104 7.02 -4.47 -6.93
CA GLU A 104 7.43 -5.28 -8.07
C GLU A 104 7.01 -6.75 -7.96
N PRO A 105 7.15 -7.41 -6.79
CA PRO A 105 6.73 -8.80 -6.62
C PRO A 105 5.21 -9.00 -6.78
N TYR A 106 4.42 -7.96 -6.51
CA TYR A 106 2.95 -8.02 -6.50
C TYR A 106 2.29 -7.31 -7.66
N ARG A 107 3.08 -6.76 -8.61
CA ARG A 107 2.60 -5.92 -9.71
C ARG A 107 1.46 -6.57 -10.49
N GLU A 108 1.62 -7.84 -10.86
CA GLU A 108 0.59 -8.58 -11.60
C GLU A 108 -0.64 -8.89 -10.75
N ALA A 109 -0.45 -9.30 -9.49
CA ALA A 109 -1.55 -9.56 -8.56
C ALA A 109 -2.40 -8.30 -8.33
N VAL A 110 -1.78 -7.13 -8.18
CA VAL A 110 -2.49 -5.84 -8.07
C VAL A 110 -3.30 -5.54 -9.33
N LYS A 111 -2.73 -5.74 -10.53
CA LYS A 111 -3.46 -5.56 -11.80
C LYS A 111 -4.67 -6.49 -11.91
N GLU A 112 -4.54 -7.74 -11.50
CA GLU A 112 -5.64 -8.71 -11.55
C GLU A 112 -6.79 -8.32 -10.62
N VAL A 113 -6.46 -7.90 -9.39
CA VAL A 113 -7.44 -7.39 -8.43
C VAL A 113 -8.15 -6.17 -9.00
N PHE A 114 -7.40 -5.23 -9.59
CA PHE A 114 -8.00 -4.03 -10.16
C PHE A 114 -8.97 -4.37 -11.29
N ARG A 115 -8.59 -5.28 -12.19
CA ARG A 115 -9.50 -5.79 -13.24
C ARG A 115 -10.73 -6.50 -12.67
N GLU A 116 -10.62 -7.16 -11.53
CA GLU A 116 -11.78 -7.76 -10.85
C GLU A 116 -12.70 -6.70 -10.26
N VAL A 117 -12.14 -5.67 -9.61
CA VAL A 117 -12.91 -4.55 -9.09
C VAL A 117 -13.62 -3.82 -10.23
N GLU A 118 -12.91 -3.50 -11.32
CA GLU A 118 -13.44 -2.85 -12.51
C GLU A 118 -14.63 -3.60 -13.13
N ARG A 119 -14.60 -4.95 -13.14
CA ARG A 119 -15.72 -5.77 -13.62
C ARG A 119 -16.97 -5.72 -12.74
N ARG A 120 -16.84 -5.18 -11.52
CA ARG A 120 -17.92 -5.04 -10.53
C ARG A 120 -18.35 -3.57 -10.33
N LEU A 121 -17.75 -2.63 -11.08
CA LEU A 121 -18.15 -1.22 -11.13
C LEU A 121 -19.27 -1.04 -12.16
#